data_AF-A0A925Z8J1-F1
#
_entry.id   AF-A0A925Z8J1-F1
#
_cell.length_a   1.000
_cell.length_b   1.000
_cell.length_c   1.000
_cell.angle_alpha   90.00
_cell.angle_beta   90.00
_cell.angle_gamma   90.00
#
_symmetry.space_group_name_H-M   'P 1'
#
loop_
_entity.id
_entity.type
_entity.pdbx_description
1 polymer ?
#
loop_
_entity_poly.entity_id
_entity_poly.type
_entity_poly.pdbx_seq_one_letter_code
_entity_poly.pdbx_strand_id
1 'polypeptide(L)'
;GGGHPDPNPTYADELIARMFAADPPDFGEGQEAAPDFGESQEAAPDFGEGQEAAPDFGAASDGDGDRNMIVGRRFIVTPSDSLAVLAANAALVPGYAKGLKGVARSMPTSAAVDRVAAHLGIACFETPTGWKFFGNLLDAGQVTLCGEESAGTGSDHVREKDGLWAVLFWLNILAVRGESVEAILQDHWRRFGRNYYSRHDYEGVDSAAADELIAQLRASLATLPGQTIGGATIESADDFAYTDPVDASVSSAQGVRIGLADGSRIVFRLSGTGTEGATLRVYLERFEADPARHAIETQQALAPLIALAEKLAGIRQRIGRSEPTVIT
;
A
#
# COMPACT_ATOMS: atom_id res chain seq x y z
N GLY A 1 2.74 14.79 -11.29
CA GLY A 1 1.83 13.77 -11.84
C GLY A 1 2.03 13.59 -13.34
N GLY A 2 1.86 14.66 -14.13
CA GLY A 2 2.11 14.61 -15.58
C GLY A 2 1.23 13.61 -16.36
N GLY A 3 0.10 13.17 -15.78
CA GLY A 3 -0.76 12.14 -16.36
C GLY A 3 -0.22 10.70 -16.24
N HIS A 4 0.80 10.45 -15.40
CA HIS A 4 1.31 9.10 -15.17
C HIS A 4 0.23 8.21 -14.53
N PRO A 5 0.06 6.94 -14.98
CA PRO A 5 -0.98 6.05 -14.49
C PRO A 5 -0.67 5.45 -13.10
N ASP A 6 0.38 5.87 -12.42
CA ASP A 6 0.73 5.42 -11.07
C ASP A 6 1.16 6.63 -10.25
N PRO A 7 0.31 7.18 -9.36
CA PRO A 7 0.67 8.32 -8.54
C PRO A 7 1.55 7.83 -7.40
N ASN A 8 2.85 8.09 -7.51
CA ASN A 8 3.83 7.75 -6.48
C ASN A 8 4.86 8.89 -6.33
N PRO A 9 5.72 8.86 -5.29
CA PRO A 9 6.66 9.95 -5.02
C PRO A 9 7.61 10.27 -6.18
N THR A 10 7.96 9.27 -7.01
CA THR A 10 8.82 9.44 -8.19
C THR A 10 8.18 10.34 -9.25
N TYR A 11 6.85 10.27 -9.42
CA TYR A 11 6.11 11.00 -10.46
C TYR A 11 5.34 12.22 -9.92
N ALA A 12 5.35 12.43 -8.61
CA ALA A 12 4.68 13.53 -7.91
C ALA A 12 5.68 14.46 -7.20
N ASP A 13 6.83 14.68 -7.84
CA ASP A 13 7.96 15.49 -7.36
C ASP A 13 7.56 16.88 -6.85
N GLU A 14 6.71 17.62 -7.57
CA GLU A 14 6.23 18.94 -7.13
C GLU A 14 5.44 18.87 -5.81
N LEU A 15 4.56 17.88 -5.67
CA LEU A 15 3.79 17.66 -4.45
C LEU A 15 4.73 17.28 -3.31
N ILE A 16 5.64 16.33 -3.53
CA ILE A 16 6.61 15.90 -2.52
C ILE A 16 7.47 17.08 -2.08
N ALA A 17 7.99 17.88 -3.02
CA ALA A 17 8.78 19.07 -2.69
C ALA A 17 8.00 20.05 -1.81
N ARG A 18 6.71 20.27 -2.09
CA ARG A 18 5.85 21.16 -1.28
C ARG A 18 5.54 20.57 0.10
N MET A 19 5.23 19.28 0.18
CA MET A 19 4.93 18.59 1.45
C MET A 19 6.15 18.45 2.37
N PHE A 20 7.36 18.53 1.81
CA PHE A 20 8.63 18.45 2.54
C PHE A 20 9.34 19.80 2.70
N ALA A 21 8.69 20.92 2.33
CA ALA A 21 9.21 22.26 2.58
C ALA A 21 9.31 22.58 4.09
N ALA A 22 10.22 23.50 4.46
CA ALA A 22 10.41 23.94 5.85
C ALA A 22 9.29 24.91 6.32
N ASP A 23 8.99 24.89 7.64
CA ASP A 23 8.15 25.82 8.44
C ASP A 23 6.68 26.11 8.05
N PRO A 24 5.72 25.36 8.64
CA PRO A 24 4.29 25.75 8.75
C PRO A 24 3.62 25.45 10.12
N PRO A 25 2.50 26.12 10.47
CA PRO A 25 1.79 25.89 11.72
C PRO A 25 1.19 24.47 11.82
N ASP A 26 1.25 23.91 13.04
CA ASP A 26 0.75 22.59 13.43
C ASP A 26 -0.74 22.63 13.79
N PHE A 27 -1.44 21.49 13.71
CA PHE A 27 -2.77 21.34 14.31
C PHE A 27 -2.60 21.40 15.83
N GLY A 28 -2.71 22.62 16.36
CA GLY A 28 -2.37 23.01 17.73
C GLY A 28 -2.46 21.90 18.78
N GLU A 29 -1.30 21.39 19.20
CA GLU A 29 -1.14 20.79 20.52
C GLU A 29 -1.29 21.90 21.58
N GLY A 30 -2.53 22.29 21.87
CA GLY A 30 -2.81 23.33 22.86
C GLY A 30 -4.24 23.83 22.80
N GLN A 31 -5.01 23.48 23.83
CA GLN A 31 -6.30 24.05 24.24
C GLN A 31 -6.74 25.31 23.50
N GLU A 32 -7.89 25.27 22.83
CA GLU A 32 -8.89 26.34 22.96
C GLU A 32 -10.29 25.88 22.50
N ALA A 33 -11.29 26.49 23.13
CA ALA A 33 -12.67 26.06 23.14
C ALA A 33 -13.36 26.11 21.76
N ALA A 34 -14.38 25.27 21.59
CA ALA A 34 -15.24 25.25 20.41
C ALA A 34 -15.76 26.66 20.05
N PRO A 35 -15.73 27.06 18.77
CA PRO A 35 -16.22 28.37 18.38
C PRO A 35 -17.76 28.44 18.47
N ASP A 36 -18.22 29.51 19.10
CA ASP A 36 -19.60 29.98 19.10
C ASP A 36 -19.96 30.52 17.71
N PHE A 37 -21.03 30.02 17.10
CA PHE A 37 -21.53 30.49 15.81
C PHE A 37 -22.43 31.72 16.01
N GLY A 38 -21.79 32.85 16.31
CA GLY A 38 -22.42 34.18 16.38
C GLY A 38 -22.06 35.04 15.16
N GLU A 39 -23.08 35.64 14.54
CA GLU A 39 -22.99 36.48 13.34
C GLU A 39 -21.97 37.63 13.45
N SER A 40 -21.00 37.73 12.52
CA SER A 40 -20.80 38.92 11.65
C SER A 40 -19.49 38.90 10.85
N GLN A 41 -19.65 39.32 9.59
CA GLN A 41 -18.66 39.79 8.61
C GLN A 41 -17.73 38.77 7.93
N GLU A 42 -17.98 38.65 6.63
CA GLU A 42 -17.13 38.03 5.61
C GLU A 42 -15.68 38.54 5.73
N ALA A 43 -14.80 37.67 6.22
CA ALA A 43 -13.49 37.50 5.61
C ALA A 43 -13.45 36.05 5.13
N ALA A 44 -13.39 35.85 3.81
CA ALA A 44 -13.00 34.56 3.28
C ALA A 44 -11.66 34.18 3.95
N PRO A 45 -11.46 32.93 4.38
CA PRO A 45 -10.16 32.52 4.90
C PRO A 45 -9.09 32.86 3.85
N ASP A 46 -8.15 33.70 4.26
CA ASP A 46 -6.98 34.05 3.48
C ASP A 46 -6.12 32.80 3.36
N PHE A 47 -6.16 32.16 2.18
CA PHE A 47 -5.28 31.04 1.82
C PHE A 47 -3.89 31.51 1.38
N GLY A 48 -3.52 32.77 1.69
CA GLY A 48 -2.16 33.24 1.88
C GLY A 48 -1.15 32.86 0.80
N GLU A 49 -1.20 33.56 -0.34
CA GLU A 49 -0.06 33.68 -1.27
C GLU A 49 1.10 34.42 -0.56
N GLY A 50 1.88 33.69 0.24
CA GLY A 50 2.99 34.26 0.99
C GLY A 50 3.95 33.20 1.51
N GLN A 51 5.00 32.89 0.74
CA GLN A 51 6.11 31.98 1.10
C GLN A 51 5.65 30.73 1.88
N GLU A 52 4.83 29.91 1.21
CA GLU A 52 3.92 28.95 1.82
C GLU A 52 4.60 27.67 2.33
N ALA A 53 4.97 27.70 3.61
CA ALA A 53 4.61 26.67 4.59
C ALA A 53 3.97 25.36 4.02
N ALA A 54 4.67 24.22 4.08
CA ALA A 54 4.15 22.88 3.77
C ALA A 54 2.74 22.58 4.35
N PRO A 55 1.77 22.14 3.52
CA PRO A 55 0.45 21.79 4.03
C PRO A 55 0.50 20.57 4.96
N ASP A 56 -0.54 20.41 5.78
CA ASP A 56 -0.69 19.26 6.69
C ASP A 56 -1.04 17.97 5.96
N PHE A 57 -1.76 18.10 4.84
CA PHE A 57 -2.24 17.00 4.01
C PHE A 57 -2.10 17.35 2.53
N GLY A 58 -1.61 16.39 1.76
CA GLY A 58 -1.51 16.45 0.31
C GLY A 58 -1.93 15.13 -0.31
N ALA A 59 -2.46 15.20 -1.53
CA ALA A 59 -2.82 14.02 -2.29
C ALA A 59 -2.54 14.21 -3.78
N ALA A 60 -2.32 13.10 -4.48
CA ALA A 60 -2.21 13.06 -5.93
C ALA A 60 -3.07 11.92 -6.50
N SER A 61 -3.54 12.10 -7.73
CA SER A 61 -4.30 11.12 -8.49
C SER A 61 -3.62 10.86 -9.85
N ASP A 62 -3.98 9.77 -10.50
CA ASP A 62 -3.68 9.53 -11.90
C ASP A 62 -4.70 10.16 -12.86
N GLY A 63 -4.54 9.90 -14.16
CA GLY A 63 -5.23 10.64 -15.23
C GLY A 63 -6.74 10.43 -15.32
N ASP A 64 -7.25 9.24 -14.95
CA ASP A 64 -8.68 8.92 -14.94
C ASP A 64 -9.32 8.98 -13.54
N GLY A 65 -8.53 9.24 -12.50
CA GLY A 65 -9.02 9.55 -11.16
C GLY A 65 -9.20 8.34 -10.24
N ASP A 66 -8.76 7.15 -10.65
CA ASP A 66 -9.03 5.92 -9.93
C ASP A 66 -7.97 5.61 -8.86
N ARG A 67 -6.80 6.26 -8.90
CA ARG A 67 -5.72 6.09 -7.90
C ARG A 67 -5.53 7.28 -6.98
N ASN A 68 -4.92 7.01 -5.82
CA ASN A 68 -4.60 8.01 -4.83
C ASN A 68 -3.22 7.77 -4.17
N MET A 69 -2.43 8.83 -4.10
CA MET A 69 -1.30 8.92 -3.18
C MET A 69 -1.69 9.86 -2.04
N ILE A 70 -1.40 9.47 -0.81
CA ILE A 70 -1.67 10.26 0.40
C ILE A 70 -0.35 10.65 1.06
N VAL A 71 -0.21 11.94 1.36
CA VAL A 71 1.00 12.51 1.93
C VAL A 71 0.61 13.41 3.10
N GLY A 72 1.13 13.14 4.28
CA GLY A 72 1.15 14.08 5.39
C GLY A 72 2.33 15.04 5.31
N ARG A 73 2.35 16.06 6.15
CA ARG A 73 3.52 16.94 6.30
C ARG A 73 4.79 16.12 6.55
N ARG A 74 5.75 16.17 5.62
CA ARG A 74 7.01 15.40 5.65
C ARG A 74 6.85 13.90 5.88
N PHE A 75 5.69 13.34 5.53
CA PHE A 75 5.36 11.95 5.83
C PHE A 75 4.58 11.30 4.69
N ILE A 76 5.11 10.23 4.11
CA ILE A 76 4.44 9.51 3.01
C ILE A 76 3.65 8.34 3.60
N VAL A 77 2.39 8.20 3.21
CA VAL A 77 1.56 7.05 3.57
C VAL A 77 1.66 6.01 2.45
N THR A 78 2.11 4.80 2.76
CA THR A 78 2.11 3.72 1.76
C THR A 78 0.66 3.36 1.40
N PRO A 79 0.34 2.97 0.16
CA PRO A 79 -1.02 2.58 -0.19
C PRO A 79 -1.55 1.40 0.63
N SER A 80 -0.67 0.47 1.01
CA SER A 80 -1.03 -0.65 1.87
C SER A 80 -1.39 -0.21 3.29
N ASP A 81 -0.62 0.69 3.91
CA ASP A 81 -0.97 1.27 5.21
C ASP A 81 -2.23 2.15 5.11
N SER A 82 -2.40 2.88 4.00
CA SER A 82 -3.59 3.70 3.75
C SER A 82 -4.85 2.83 3.85
N LEU A 83 -4.91 1.70 3.13
CA LEU A 83 -6.02 0.75 3.22
C LEU A 83 -6.27 0.27 4.66
N ALA A 84 -5.22 -0.08 5.40
CA ALA A 84 -5.32 -0.53 6.78
C ALA A 84 -5.85 0.56 7.73
N VAL A 85 -5.39 1.80 7.57
CA VAL A 85 -5.84 2.95 8.38
C VAL A 85 -7.30 3.30 8.09
N LEU A 86 -7.71 3.30 6.82
CA LEU A 86 -9.11 3.50 6.45
C LEU A 86 -10.00 2.43 7.08
N ALA A 87 -9.58 1.15 7.03
CA ALA A 87 -10.31 0.04 7.66
C ALA A 87 -10.44 0.23 9.18
N ALA A 88 -9.35 0.58 9.85
CA ALA A 88 -9.29 0.73 11.31
C ALA A 88 -10.12 1.92 11.84
N ASN A 89 -10.36 2.92 10.99
CA ASN A 89 -11.07 4.14 11.36
C ASN A 89 -12.43 4.28 10.64
N ALA A 90 -12.92 3.23 9.97
CA ALA A 90 -14.13 3.30 9.16
C ALA A 90 -15.36 3.80 9.94
N ALA A 91 -15.48 3.46 11.22
CA ALA A 91 -16.58 3.92 12.07
C ALA A 91 -16.61 5.45 12.29
N LEU A 92 -15.51 6.16 12.03
CA LEU A 92 -15.45 7.63 12.10
C LEU A 92 -16.10 8.31 10.87
N VAL A 93 -16.35 7.55 9.80
CA VAL A 93 -16.94 8.07 8.57
C VAL A 93 -18.43 7.75 8.54
N PRO A 94 -19.34 8.73 8.41
CA PRO A 94 -20.78 8.51 8.50
C PRO A 94 -21.33 7.41 7.56
N GLY A 95 -20.78 7.30 6.35
CA GLY A 95 -21.15 6.26 5.37
C GLY A 95 -20.85 4.82 5.84
N TYR A 96 -19.95 4.66 6.80
CA TYR A 96 -19.47 3.38 7.33
C TYR A 96 -19.73 3.21 8.83
N ALA A 97 -20.61 4.04 9.41
CA ALA A 97 -20.95 4.00 10.84
C ALA A 97 -21.52 2.65 11.31
N LYS A 98 -22.04 1.83 10.39
CA LYS A 98 -22.52 0.46 10.66
C LYS A 98 -21.41 -0.60 10.67
N GLY A 99 -20.16 -0.20 10.43
CA GLY A 99 -19.03 -1.10 10.28
C GLY A 99 -18.88 -1.65 8.86
N LEU A 100 -17.79 -2.37 8.65
CA LEU A 100 -17.44 -3.02 7.38
C LEU A 100 -17.94 -4.47 7.39
N LYS A 101 -18.43 -4.97 6.26
CA LYS A 101 -18.80 -6.40 6.11
C LYS A 101 -17.56 -7.30 6.05
N GLY A 102 -16.52 -6.79 5.41
CA GLY A 102 -15.23 -7.43 5.19
C GLY A 102 -14.33 -6.51 4.40
N VAL A 103 -13.07 -6.91 4.26
CA VAL A 103 -12.06 -6.19 3.47
C VAL A 103 -11.42 -7.11 2.44
N ALA A 104 -10.86 -6.56 1.37
CA ALA A 104 -10.02 -7.31 0.45
C ALA A 104 -8.76 -6.54 0.06
N ARG A 105 -7.69 -7.27 -0.22
CA ARG A 105 -6.49 -6.71 -0.85
C ARG A 105 -5.97 -7.63 -1.92
N SER A 106 -5.25 -7.08 -2.88
CA SER A 106 -4.53 -7.93 -3.84
C SER A 106 -3.36 -8.60 -3.13
N MET A 107 -3.00 -9.79 -3.60
CA MET A 107 -1.97 -10.64 -3.00
C MET A 107 -0.63 -9.90 -2.79
N PRO A 108 -0.13 -9.08 -3.72
CA PRO A 108 1.11 -8.35 -3.49
C PRO A 108 1.02 -7.26 -2.42
N THR A 109 -0.18 -6.73 -2.17
CA THR A 109 -0.42 -5.67 -1.18
C THR A 109 -0.08 -6.15 0.21
N SER A 110 0.56 -5.30 1.02
CA SER A 110 1.00 -5.69 2.36
C SER A 110 -0.15 -6.19 3.23
N ALA A 111 0.19 -7.12 4.11
CA ALA A 111 -0.73 -7.71 5.07
C ALA A 111 -1.13 -6.79 6.25
N ALA A 112 -0.88 -5.48 6.16
CA ALA A 112 -1.29 -4.51 7.18
C ALA A 112 -2.80 -4.56 7.45
N VAL A 113 -3.62 -4.60 6.39
CA VAL A 113 -5.08 -4.67 6.54
C VAL A 113 -5.55 -6.00 7.14
N ASP A 114 -4.81 -7.10 6.96
CA ASP A 114 -5.16 -8.39 7.61
C ASP A 114 -5.10 -8.27 9.13
N ARG A 115 -4.14 -7.50 9.67
CA ARG A 115 -4.01 -7.26 11.12
C ARG A 115 -5.22 -6.51 11.66
N VAL A 116 -5.69 -5.51 10.91
CA VAL A 116 -6.89 -4.75 11.23
C VAL A 116 -8.13 -5.61 11.14
N ALA A 117 -8.29 -6.38 10.06
CA ALA A 117 -9.44 -7.27 9.87
C ALA A 117 -9.54 -8.32 10.98
N ALA A 118 -8.42 -8.92 11.38
CA ALA A 118 -8.35 -9.85 12.50
C ALA A 118 -8.76 -9.19 13.82
N HIS A 119 -8.33 -7.95 14.07
CA HIS A 119 -8.73 -7.19 15.26
C HIS A 119 -10.22 -6.82 15.27
N LEU A 120 -10.78 -6.46 14.10
CA LEU A 120 -12.19 -6.12 13.96
C LEU A 120 -13.11 -7.36 13.91
N GLY A 121 -12.55 -8.57 13.76
CA GLY A 121 -13.33 -9.80 13.63
C GLY A 121 -14.11 -9.90 12.31
N ILE A 122 -13.59 -9.29 11.24
CA ILE A 122 -14.22 -9.29 9.90
C ILE A 122 -13.41 -10.13 8.91
N ALA A 123 -14.03 -10.55 7.81
CA ALA A 123 -13.35 -11.29 6.77
C ALA A 123 -12.30 -10.43 6.06
N CYS A 124 -11.16 -11.02 5.71
CA CYS A 124 -10.14 -10.44 4.84
C CYS A 124 -9.89 -11.37 3.67
N PHE A 125 -10.07 -10.89 2.45
CA PHE A 125 -9.84 -11.67 1.22
C PHE A 125 -8.55 -11.25 0.55
N GLU A 126 -7.70 -12.23 0.25
CA GLU A 126 -6.53 -12.07 -0.59
C GLU A 126 -6.86 -12.50 -2.02
N THR A 127 -6.88 -11.55 -2.95
CA THR A 127 -7.23 -11.80 -4.37
C THR A 127 -6.01 -11.66 -5.28
N PRO A 128 -6.05 -12.12 -6.54
CA PRO A 128 -5.05 -11.70 -7.51
C PRO A 128 -5.14 -10.20 -7.78
N THR A 129 -4.10 -9.63 -8.38
CA THR A 129 -4.09 -8.23 -8.81
C THR A 129 -5.15 -7.98 -9.88
N GLY A 130 -5.88 -6.88 -9.75
CA GLY A 130 -6.91 -6.44 -10.68
C GLY A 130 -8.29 -6.33 -10.03
N TRP A 131 -8.91 -5.16 -10.18
CA TRP A 131 -10.16 -4.79 -9.51
C TRP A 131 -11.35 -5.73 -9.78
N LYS A 132 -11.35 -6.45 -10.91
CA LYS A 132 -12.40 -7.42 -11.28
C LYS A 132 -12.66 -8.47 -10.19
N PHE A 133 -11.64 -8.89 -9.45
CA PHE A 133 -11.81 -9.88 -8.37
C PHE A 133 -12.54 -9.28 -7.17
N PHE A 134 -12.28 -8.01 -6.85
CA PHE A 134 -13.06 -7.30 -5.83
C PHE A 134 -14.49 -7.06 -6.29
N GLY A 135 -14.73 -6.78 -7.57
CA GLY A 135 -16.07 -6.61 -8.13
C GLY A 135 -17.03 -7.74 -7.74
N ASN A 136 -16.58 -9.00 -7.90
CA ASN A 136 -17.35 -10.18 -7.48
C ASN A 136 -17.65 -10.17 -5.97
N LEU A 137 -16.65 -9.91 -5.12
CA LEU A 137 -16.82 -9.87 -3.65
C LEU A 137 -17.74 -8.74 -3.20
N LEU A 138 -17.66 -7.57 -3.86
CA LEU A 138 -18.50 -6.40 -3.61
C LEU A 138 -19.97 -6.69 -4.01
N ASP A 139 -20.19 -7.32 -5.17
CA ASP A 139 -21.53 -7.73 -5.62
C ASP A 139 -22.16 -8.80 -4.71
N ALA A 140 -21.35 -9.73 -4.21
CA ALA A 140 -21.78 -10.71 -3.23
C ALA A 140 -21.97 -10.14 -1.81
N GLY A 141 -21.64 -8.85 -1.60
CA GLY A 141 -21.73 -8.20 -0.29
C GLY A 141 -20.80 -8.79 0.76
N GLN A 142 -19.72 -9.47 0.35
CA GLN A 142 -18.76 -10.10 1.25
C GLN A 142 -17.72 -9.11 1.78
N VAL A 143 -17.45 -8.05 1.03
CA VAL A 143 -16.54 -6.98 1.42
C VAL A 143 -17.20 -5.62 1.23
N THR A 144 -16.71 -4.65 2.00
CA THR A 144 -17.09 -3.24 1.87
C THR A 144 -15.92 -2.42 1.35
N LEU A 145 -14.71 -2.68 1.85
CA LEU A 145 -13.52 -1.88 1.54
C LEU A 145 -12.45 -2.75 0.88
N CYS A 146 -11.81 -2.26 -0.18
CA CYS A 146 -10.73 -2.99 -0.83
C CYS A 146 -9.64 -2.06 -1.38
N GLY A 147 -8.45 -2.61 -1.58
CA GLY A 147 -7.33 -1.83 -2.11
C GLY A 147 -6.16 -2.64 -2.62
N GLU A 148 -5.29 -1.96 -3.35
CA GLU A 148 -4.07 -2.48 -3.96
C GLU A 148 -2.89 -1.56 -3.65
N GLU A 149 -1.72 -2.16 -3.44
CA GLU A 149 -0.45 -1.45 -3.23
C GLU A 149 -0.09 -0.45 -4.33
N SER A 150 -0.65 -0.62 -5.53
CA SER A 150 -0.51 0.27 -6.68
C SER A 150 -1.42 1.50 -6.56
N ALA A 151 -1.47 2.13 -5.38
CA ALA A 151 -2.23 3.35 -5.11
C ALA A 151 -3.75 3.24 -5.36
N GLY A 152 -4.32 2.03 -5.31
CA GLY A 152 -5.73 1.79 -5.59
C GLY A 152 -6.53 1.56 -4.33
N THR A 153 -7.58 2.35 -4.09
CA THR A 153 -8.48 2.14 -2.94
C THR A 153 -9.92 2.43 -3.35
N GLY A 154 -10.87 1.68 -2.81
CA GLY A 154 -12.28 1.85 -3.13
C GLY A 154 -13.19 1.03 -2.22
N SER A 155 -14.49 1.22 -2.39
CA SER A 155 -15.52 0.62 -1.55
C SER A 155 -16.72 0.13 -2.39
N ASP A 156 -17.76 -0.40 -1.74
CA ASP A 156 -18.96 -0.93 -2.39
C ASP A 156 -19.88 0.12 -3.03
N HIS A 157 -19.51 1.42 -2.94
CA HIS A 157 -20.21 2.54 -3.57
C HIS A 157 -20.14 2.52 -5.10
N VAL A 158 -19.07 1.96 -5.67
CA VAL A 158 -18.87 1.76 -7.12
C VAL A 158 -18.20 0.40 -7.39
N ARG A 159 -17.84 0.12 -8.65
CA ARG A 159 -17.12 -1.10 -9.09
C ARG A 159 -15.79 -0.78 -9.73
N GLU A 160 -15.20 0.32 -9.31
CA GLU A 160 -13.84 0.76 -9.65
C GLU A 160 -13.12 1.27 -8.40
N LYS A 161 -11.82 1.50 -8.55
CA LYS A 161 -11.06 2.29 -7.59
C LYS A 161 -11.56 3.73 -7.65
N ASP A 162 -11.42 4.48 -6.55
CA ASP A 162 -11.88 5.87 -6.49
C ASP A 162 -10.92 6.70 -5.66
N GLY A 163 -10.03 7.42 -6.35
CA GLY A 163 -8.97 8.19 -5.73
C GLY A 163 -9.50 9.36 -4.90
N LEU A 164 -10.50 10.08 -5.42
CA LEU A 164 -11.11 11.20 -4.71
C LEU A 164 -11.88 10.74 -3.47
N TRP A 165 -12.59 9.62 -3.57
CA TRP A 165 -13.24 9.01 -2.41
C TRP A 165 -12.25 8.67 -1.30
N ALA A 166 -11.08 8.11 -1.63
CA ALA A 166 -10.06 7.77 -0.64
C ALA A 166 -9.51 9.03 0.06
N VAL A 167 -9.32 10.12 -0.70
CA VAL A 167 -8.93 11.43 -0.16
C VAL A 167 -9.99 11.98 0.81
N LEU A 168 -11.27 11.95 0.43
CA LEU A 168 -12.37 12.42 1.29
C LEU A 168 -12.54 11.55 2.55
N PHE A 169 -12.23 10.25 2.46
CA PHE A 169 -12.22 9.36 3.61
C PHE A 169 -11.12 9.78 4.60
N TRP A 170 -9.90 9.99 4.10
CA TRP A 170 -8.79 10.50 4.91
C TRP A 170 -9.10 11.83 5.58
N LEU A 171 -9.68 12.79 4.85
CA LEU A 171 -10.07 14.08 5.41
C LEU A 171 -11.13 13.95 6.52
N ASN A 172 -12.07 13.00 6.41
CA ASN A 172 -13.00 12.72 7.51
C ASN A 172 -12.28 12.16 8.75
N ILE A 173 -11.35 11.23 8.58
CA ILE A 173 -10.56 10.69 9.70
C ILE A 173 -9.80 11.84 10.39
N LEU A 174 -9.13 12.69 9.62
CA LEU A 174 -8.38 13.84 10.13
C LEU A 174 -9.30 14.81 10.88
N ALA A 175 -10.46 15.15 10.30
CA ALA A 175 -11.41 16.08 10.91
C ALA A 175 -11.98 15.56 12.25
N VAL A 176 -12.20 14.24 12.37
CA VAL A 176 -12.73 13.64 13.61
C VAL A 176 -11.64 13.42 14.66
N ARG A 177 -10.43 13.04 14.24
CA ARG A 177 -9.33 12.74 15.17
C ARG A 177 -8.60 13.99 15.64
N GLY A 178 -8.53 15.05 14.82
CA GLY A 178 -7.76 16.25 15.13
C GLY A 178 -6.25 16.01 15.26
N GLU A 179 -5.76 14.95 14.61
CA GLU A 179 -4.36 14.50 14.66
C GLU A 179 -3.71 14.63 13.28
N SER A 180 -2.38 14.79 13.25
CA SER A 180 -1.63 14.75 11.99
C SER A 180 -1.65 13.36 11.35
N VAL A 181 -1.44 13.28 10.03
CA VAL A 181 -1.33 12.01 9.29
C VAL A 181 -0.25 11.10 9.92
N GLU A 182 0.90 11.67 10.27
CA GLU A 182 1.99 10.92 10.92
C GLU A 182 1.55 10.38 12.28
N ALA A 183 0.90 11.18 13.11
CA ALA A 183 0.43 10.74 14.42
C ALA A 183 -0.57 9.59 14.32
N ILE A 184 -1.50 9.66 13.37
CA ILE A 184 -2.47 8.58 13.09
C ILE A 184 -1.75 7.28 12.68
N LEU A 185 -0.73 7.37 11.81
CA LEU A 185 0.04 6.21 11.38
C LEU A 185 0.89 5.62 12.50
N GLN A 186 1.54 6.46 13.29
CA GLN A 186 2.30 6.00 14.45
C GLN A 186 1.39 5.33 15.49
N ASP A 187 0.19 5.86 15.73
CA ASP A 187 -0.83 5.19 16.55
C ASP A 187 -1.25 3.85 15.95
N HIS A 188 -1.51 3.81 14.64
CA HIS A 188 -1.86 2.60 13.92
C HIS A 188 -0.78 1.52 14.10
N TRP A 189 0.48 1.85 13.86
CA TRP A 189 1.60 0.91 13.99
C TRP A 189 1.77 0.44 15.44
N ARG A 190 1.62 1.31 16.45
CA ARG A 190 1.64 0.89 17.86
C ARG A 190 0.56 -0.15 18.17
N ARG A 191 -0.62 -0.04 17.57
CA ARG A 191 -1.77 -0.90 17.83
C ARG A 191 -1.73 -2.22 17.07
N PHE A 192 -1.28 -2.21 15.82
CA PHE A 192 -1.38 -3.36 14.90
C PHE A 192 0.00 -3.95 14.50
N GLY A 193 1.10 -3.31 14.90
CA GLY A 193 2.43 -3.54 14.35
C GLY A 193 2.64 -2.78 13.04
N ARG A 194 3.89 -2.68 12.60
CA ARG A 194 4.26 -2.04 11.32
C ARG A 194 4.60 -3.12 10.30
N ASN A 195 4.01 -3.03 9.12
CA ASN A 195 4.40 -3.81 7.96
C ASN A 195 5.29 -2.94 7.07
N TYR A 196 6.61 -3.00 7.29
CA TYR A 196 7.56 -2.39 6.36
C TYR A 196 7.34 -2.96 4.97
N TYR A 197 7.15 -2.10 3.98
CA TYR A 197 6.77 -2.51 2.64
C TYR A 197 7.52 -1.69 1.59
N SER A 198 7.97 -2.36 0.53
CA SER A 198 8.44 -1.70 -0.69
C SER A 198 8.22 -2.57 -1.91
N ARG A 199 7.99 -1.92 -3.06
CA ARG A 199 7.93 -2.55 -4.38
C ARG A 199 9.11 -2.10 -5.23
N HIS A 200 9.84 -3.06 -5.78
CA HIS A 200 10.95 -2.87 -6.69
C HIS A 200 10.53 -3.31 -8.10
N ASP A 201 10.49 -2.36 -9.03
CA ASP A 201 10.12 -2.62 -10.43
C ASP A 201 11.37 -2.60 -11.32
N TYR A 202 11.63 -3.71 -12.00
CA TYR A 202 12.68 -3.86 -13.00
C TYR A 202 12.04 -3.81 -14.39
N GLU A 203 11.97 -2.61 -14.95
CA GLU A 203 11.27 -2.33 -16.19
C GLU A 203 12.13 -2.57 -17.43
N GLY A 204 11.50 -2.90 -18.55
CA GLY A 204 12.16 -3.07 -19.85
C GLY A 204 13.28 -4.12 -19.81
N VAL A 205 13.03 -5.24 -19.13
CA VAL A 205 13.96 -6.38 -19.12
C VAL A 205 13.64 -7.38 -20.23
N ASP A 206 14.63 -8.17 -20.62
CA ASP A 206 14.44 -9.22 -21.61
C ASP A 206 13.38 -10.23 -21.15
N SER A 207 12.33 -10.38 -21.95
CA SER A 207 11.16 -11.21 -21.58
C SER A 207 11.53 -12.67 -21.39
N ALA A 208 12.41 -13.22 -22.23
CA ALA A 208 12.81 -14.63 -22.13
C ALA A 208 13.63 -14.88 -20.85
N ALA A 209 14.57 -13.99 -20.51
CA ALA A 209 15.34 -14.07 -19.28
C ALA A 209 14.45 -13.90 -18.03
N ALA A 210 13.45 -13.02 -18.09
CA ALA A 210 12.51 -12.81 -16.98
C ALA A 210 11.55 -14.01 -16.80
N ASP A 211 11.06 -14.59 -17.90
CA ASP A 211 10.27 -15.83 -17.89
C ASP A 211 11.08 -16.99 -17.31
N GLU A 212 12.34 -17.13 -17.72
CA GLU A 212 13.24 -18.17 -17.19
C GLU A 212 13.48 -17.97 -15.68
N LEU A 213 13.70 -16.74 -15.23
CA LEU A 213 13.85 -16.43 -13.80
C LEU A 213 12.64 -16.91 -12.99
N ILE A 214 11.42 -16.57 -13.42
CA ILE A 214 10.19 -17.00 -12.75
C ILE A 214 10.01 -18.52 -12.84
N ALA A 215 10.30 -19.14 -13.98
CA ALA A 215 10.22 -20.58 -14.15
C ALA A 215 11.16 -21.33 -13.20
N GLN A 216 12.37 -20.81 -12.97
CA GLN A 216 13.32 -21.41 -12.03
C GLN A 216 12.90 -21.21 -10.57
N LEU A 217 12.32 -20.06 -10.22
CA LEU A 217 11.68 -19.88 -8.92
C LEU A 217 10.55 -20.89 -8.71
N ARG A 218 9.66 -21.07 -9.70
CA ARG A 218 8.58 -22.08 -9.66
C ARG A 218 9.10 -23.50 -9.48
N ALA A 219 10.21 -23.85 -10.14
CA ALA A 219 10.82 -25.16 -10.02
C ALA A 219 11.42 -25.43 -8.63
N SER A 220 11.77 -24.39 -7.87
CA SER A 220 12.36 -24.56 -6.53
C SER A 220 11.34 -24.57 -5.39
N LEU A 221 10.10 -24.13 -5.61
CA LEU A 221 9.07 -23.94 -4.56
C LEU A 221 8.91 -25.14 -3.62
N ALA A 222 8.83 -26.36 -4.16
CA ALA A 222 8.63 -27.57 -3.36
C ALA A 222 9.80 -27.88 -2.41
N THR A 223 10.98 -27.30 -2.66
CA THR A 223 12.19 -27.55 -1.88
C THR A 223 12.54 -26.43 -0.90
N LEU A 224 11.98 -25.24 -1.08
CA LEU A 224 12.34 -24.05 -0.30
C LEU A 224 11.88 -24.10 1.18
N PRO A 225 10.66 -24.56 1.53
CA PRO A 225 10.20 -24.61 2.92
C PRO A 225 11.17 -25.40 3.83
N GLY A 226 11.49 -24.82 4.98
CA GLY A 226 12.44 -25.38 5.95
C GLY A 226 13.91 -25.03 5.68
N GLN A 227 14.25 -24.45 4.53
CA GLN A 227 15.62 -23.98 4.28
C GLN A 227 15.91 -22.67 5.01
N THR A 228 17.17 -22.49 5.42
CA THR A 228 17.70 -21.22 5.91
C THR A 228 18.60 -20.59 4.86
N ILE A 229 18.17 -19.48 4.27
CA ILE A 229 18.91 -18.76 3.23
C ILE A 229 19.16 -17.34 3.72
N GLY A 230 20.42 -16.89 3.69
CA GLY A 230 20.76 -15.53 4.13
C GLY A 230 20.42 -15.21 5.59
N GLY A 231 20.27 -16.23 6.45
CA GLY A 231 19.87 -16.08 7.85
C GLY A 231 18.36 -16.06 8.09
N ALA A 232 17.54 -16.12 7.03
CA ALA A 232 16.09 -16.21 7.11
C ALA A 232 15.63 -17.65 6.91
N THR A 233 14.65 -18.10 7.71
CA THR A 233 14.02 -19.41 7.55
C THR A 233 12.77 -19.27 6.69
N ILE A 234 12.73 -20.00 5.57
CA ILE A 234 11.56 -20.03 4.68
C ILE A 234 10.52 -20.96 5.30
N GLU A 235 9.36 -20.42 5.62
CA GLU A 235 8.24 -21.18 6.17
C GLU A 235 7.36 -21.75 5.05
N SER A 236 7.11 -20.96 4.01
CA SER A 236 6.26 -21.34 2.90
C SER A 236 6.79 -20.80 1.57
N ALA A 237 6.50 -21.52 0.49
CA ALA A 237 6.78 -21.09 -0.87
C ALA A 237 5.72 -21.68 -1.80
N ASP A 238 5.00 -20.82 -2.52
CA ASP A 238 3.96 -21.24 -3.45
C ASP A 238 3.88 -20.33 -4.69
N ASP A 239 3.12 -20.77 -5.69
CA ASP A 239 2.70 -19.94 -6.81
C ASP A 239 1.21 -19.67 -6.63
N PHE A 240 0.87 -18.41 -6.37
CA PHE A 240 -0.45 -18.02 -5.90
C PHE A 240 -1.53 -18.45 -6.89
N ALA A 241 -2.54 -19.14 -6.36
CA ALA A 241 -3.74 -19.52 -7.06
C ALA A 241 -4.95 -19.06 -6.25
N TYR A 242 -5.97 -18.60 -6.96
CA TYR A 242 -7.19 -18.09 -6.37
C TYR A 242 -8.38 -18.80 -6.99
N THR A 243 -9.28 -19.29 -6.15
CA THR A 243 -10.61 -19.76 -6.54
C THR A 243 -11.61 -18.72 -6.06
N ASP A 244 -12.29 -18.07 -6.99
CA ASP A 244 -13.25 -17.04 -6.67
C ASP A 244 -14.45 -17.63 -5.89
N PRO A 245 -14.80 -17.10 -4.71
CA PRO A 245 -15.85 -17.69 -3.89
C PRO A 245 -17.26 -17.42 -4.42
N VAL A 246 -17.41 -16.58 -5.44
CA VAL A 246 -18.70 -16.17 -6.02
C VAL A 246 -18.97 -16.95 -7.31
N ASP A 247 -18.02 -16.95 -8.25
CA ASP A 247 -18.20 -17.59 -9.56
C ASP A 247 -17.43 -18.92 -9.74
N ALA A 248 -16.64 -19.33 -8.74
CA ALA A 248 -15.82 -20.54 -8.72
C ALA A 248 -14.74 -20.61 -9.82
N SER A 249 -14.47 -19.50 -10.52
CA SER A 249 -13.37 -19.43 -11.49
C SER A 249 -12.02 -19.57 -10.79
N VAL A 250 -11.07 -20.20 -11.48
CA VAL A 250 -9.72 -20.45 -10.95
C VAL A 250 -8.70 -19.64 -11.74
N SER A 251 -7.96 -18.80 -11.03
CA SER A 251 -6.80 -18.08 -11.54
C SER A 251 -5.54 -18.65 -10.91
N SER A 252 -4.74 -19.37 -11.70
CA SER A 252 -3.45 -19.94 -11.28
C SER A 252 -2.28 -19.04 -11.68
N ALA A 253 -1.10 -19.30 -11.13
CA ALA A 253 0.16 -18.70 -11.56
C ALA A 253 0.20 -17.16 -11.42
N GLN A 254 -0.45 -16.63 -10.39
CA GLN A 254 -0.67 -15.19 -10.19
C GLN A 254 0.52 -14.48 -9.51
N GLY A 255 1.52 -15.22 -9.06
CA GLY A 255 2.76 -14.69 -8.49
C GLY A 255 3.39 -15.66 -7.50
N VAL A 256 4.72 -15.75 -7.54
CA VAL A 256 5.48 -16.59 -6.60
C VAL A 256 5.55 -15.87 -5.26
N ARG A 257 5.21 -16.55 -4.17
CA ARG A 257 5.29 -16.02 -2.80
C ARG A 257 6.23 -16.85 -1.96
N ILE A 258 7.07 -16.18 -1.19
CA ILE A 258 7.97 -16.77 -0.21
C ILE A 258 7.61 -16.17 1.15
N GLY A 259 7.07 -17.00 2.04
CA GLY A 259 6.78 -16.63 3.43
C GLY A 259 7.93 -17.03 4.34
N LEU A 260 8.30 -16.15 5.27
CA LEU A 260 9.34 -16.38 6.27
C LEU A 260 8.74 -16.58 7.65
N ALA A 261 9.43 -17.35 8.49
CA ALA A 261 8.96 -17.71 9.83
C ALA A 261 8.79 -16.52 10.81
N ASP A 262 9.33 -15.35 10.49
CA ASP A 262 9.14 -14.11 11.26
C ASP A 262 7.92 -13.29 10.80
N GLY A 263 7.15 -13.81 9.85
CA GLY A 263 5.99 -13.15 9.26
C GLY A 263 6.33 -12.20 8.10
N SER A 264 7.60 -12.09 7.71
CA SER A 264 8.01 -11.38 6.50
C SER A 264 7.67 -12.19 5.24
N ARG A 265 7.59 -11.53 4.09
CA ARG A 265 7.32 -12.19 2.81
C ARG A 265 7.94 -11.46 1.62
N ILE A 266 8.24 -12.24 0.59
CA ILE A 266 8.71 -11.76 -0.71
C ILE A 266 7.73 -12.26 -1.77
N VAL A 267 7.31 -11.39 -2.67
CA VAL A 267 6.48 -11.77 -3.82
C VAL A 267 7.20 -11.39 -5.11
N PHE A 268 7.20 -12.30 -6.09
CA PHE A 268 7.72 -12.05 -7.44
C PHE A 268 6.58 -12.15 -8.45
N ARG A 269 6.41 -11.11 -9.27
CA ARG A 269 5.44 -11.11 -10.37
C ARG A 269 6.06 -10.58 -11.65
N LEU A 270 5.69 -11.18 -12.75
CA LEU A 270 5.99 -10.67 -14.08
C LEU A 270 4.77 -9.96 -14.64
N SER A 271 4.98 -8.80 -15.26
CA SER A 271 3.93 -7.99 -15.88
C SER A 271 4.41 -7.42 -17.21
N GLY A 272 3.46 -7.09 -18.09
CA GLY A 272 3.72 -6.38 -19.34
C GLY A 272 4.66 -7.08 -20.32
N THR A 273 4.37 -8.31 -20.75
CA THR A 273 5.23 -9.10 -21.68
C THR A 273 5.12 -8.65 -23.15
N GLY A 274 5.04 -7.33 -23.39
CA GLY A 274 4.80 -6.72 -24.71
C GLY A 274 6.07 -6.37 -25.48
N THR A 275 5.94 -5.49 -26.49
CA THR A 275 7.03 -5.06 -27.37
C THR A 275 8.14 -4.26 -26.69
N GLU A 276 7.89 -3.72 -25.50
CA GLU A 276 8.83 -2.88 -24.74
C GLU A 276 9.63 -3.69 -23.69
N GLY A 277 9.56 -5.02 -23.73
CA GLY A 277 10.15 -5.92 -22.74
C GLY A 277 9.21 -6.19 -21.57
N ALA A 278 9.64 -7.05 -20.65
CA ALA A 278 8.86 -7.40 -19.46
C ALA A 278 9.19 -6.48 -18.27
N THR A 279 8.30 -6.44 -17.28
CA THR A 279 8.55 -5.81 -15.98
C THR A 279 8.47 -6.85 -14.87
N LEU A 280 9.60 -7.14 -14.23
CA LEU A 280 9.66 -7.93 -13.01
C LEU A 280 9.36 -7.02 -11.82
N ARG A 281 8.33 -7.34 -11.05
CA ARG A 281 7.98 -6.66 -9.80
C ARG A 281 8.32 -7.54 -8.63
N VAL A 282 9.09 -7.00 -7.68
CA VAL A 282 9.46 -7.67 -6.43
C VAL A 282 8.88 -6.88 -5.27
N TYR A 283 8.01 -7.54 -4.49
CA TYR A 283 7.35 -6.94 -3.34
C TYR A 283 7.98 -7.50 -2.09
N LEU A 284 8.34 -6.60 -1.18
CA LEU A 284 9.12 -6.91 0.00
C LEU A 284 8.33 -6.43 1.21
N GLU A 285 8.01 -7.36 2.10
CA GLU A 285 7.29 -7.03 3.32
C GLU A 285 7.95 -7.64 4.55
N ARG A 286 8.14 -6.82 5.58
CA ARG A 286 8.61 -7.26 6.88
C ARG A 286 7.68 -6.75 7.98
N PHE A 287 7.15 -7.67 8.76
CA PHE A 287 6.37 -7.33 9.95
C PHE A 287 7.30 -6.98 11.14
N GLU A 288 6.97 -5.91 11.86
CA GLU A 288 7.67 -5.48 13.06
C GLU A 288 6.63 -5.19 14.16
N ALA A 289 6.62 -6.04 15.19
CA ALA A 289 5.71 -5.88 16.32
C ALA A 289 6.23 -4.86 17.34
N ASP A 290 7.54 -4.68 17.47
CA ASP A 290 8.15 -3.83 18.50
C ASP A 290 8.07 -2.34 18.11
N PRO A 291 7.32 -1.51 18.86
CA PRO A 291 7.21 -0.08 18.59
C PRO A 291 8.54 0.68 18.60
N ALA A 292 9.52 0.20 19.37
CA ALA A 292 10.86 0.82 19.40
C ALA A 292 11.58 0.70 18.05
N ARG A 293 11.13 -0.20 17.19
CA ARG A 293 11.73 -0.49 15.89
C ARG A 293 10.91 0.07 14.73
N HIS A 294 9.77 0.71 14.99
CA HIS A 294 8.91 1.29 13.94
C HIS A 294 9.48 2.55 13.30
N ALA A 295 10.49 3.20 13.88
CA ALA A 295 11.12 4.40 13.31
C ALA A 295 12.31 4.10 12.38
N ILE A 296 12.67 2.82 12.19
CA ILE A 296 13.75 2.46 11.25
C ILE A 296 13.32 2.86 9.83
N GLU A 297 14.25 3.43 9.06
CA GLU A 297 14.00 3.77 7.66
C GLU A 297 13.64 2.50 6.86
N THR A 298 12.66 2.60 5.97
CA THR A 298 12.04 1.45 5.30
C THR A 298 13.04 0.59 4.53
N GLN A 299 13.90 1.20 3.70
CA GLN A 299 14.91 0.45 2.94
C GLN A 299 15.96 -0.19 3.84
N GLN A 300 16.35 0.48 4.93
CA GLN A 300 17.21 -0.10 5.95
C GLN A 300 16.55 -1.31 6.64
N ALA A 301 15.26 -1.21 6.99
CA ALA A 301 14.50 -2.31 7.60
C ALA A 301 14.34 -3.51 6.64
N LEU A 302 14.22 -3.25 5.34
CA LEU A 302 14.04 -4.25 4.29
C LEU A 302 15.35 -4.77 3.68
N ALA A 303 16.51 -4.17 3.98
CA ALA A 303 17.80 -4.55 3.40
C ALA A 303 18.13 -6.06 3.47
N PRO A 304 17.88 -6.79 4.59
CA PRO A 304 18.08 -8.24 4.63
C PRO A 304 17.16 -8.99 3.65
N LEU A 305 15.93 -8.50 3.48
CA LEU A 305 14.91 -9.12 2.62
C LEU A 305 15.19 -8.85 1.14
N ILE A 306 15.68 -7.65 0.81
CA ILE A 306 16.19 -7.30 -0.53
C ILE A 306 17.35 -8.23 -0.92
N ALA A 307 18.31 -8.42 -0.02
CA ALA A 307 19.44 -9.31 -0.25
C ALA A 307 19.01 -10.78 -0.38
N LEU A 308 17.98 -11.21 0.35
CA LEU A 308 17.39 -12.54 0.20
C LEU A 308 16.69 -12.70 -1.15
N ALA A 309 15.93 -11.71 -1.60
CA ALA A 309 15.26 -11.73 -2.90
C ALA A 309 16.27 -11.90 -4.05
N GLU A 310 17.41 -11.19 -3.98
CA GLU A 310 18.50 -11.36 -4.95
C GLU A 310 19.09 -12.77 -4.90
N LYS A 311 19.30 -13.36 -3.71
CA LYS A 311 19.82 -14.73 -3.59
C LYS A 311 18.87 -15.79 -4.12
N LEU A 312 17.55 -15.60 -3.94
CA LEU A 312 16.53 -16.52 -4.39
C LEU A 312 16.35 -16.47 -5.91
N ALA A 313 16.22 -15.26 -6.45
CA ALA A 313 15.89 -15.06 -7.86
C ALA A 313 17.13 -14.95 -8.76
N GLY A 314 18.28 -14.53 -8.23
CA GLY A 314 19.48 -14.22 -9.02
C GLY A 314 19.23 -13.11 -10.04
N ILE A 315 18.57 -12.03 -9.62
CA ILE A 315 18.06 -10.97 -10.52
C ILE A 315 19.21 -10.39 -11.34
N ARG A 316 20.32 -10.02 -10.68
CA ARG A 316 21.48 -9.46 -11.39
C ARG A 316 22.08 -10.42 -12.41
N GLN A 317 22.21 -11.69 -12.05
CA GLN A 317 22.81 -12.70 -12.92
C GLN A 317 21.94 -12.98 -14.14
N ARG A 318 20.61 -12.98 -13.98
CA ARG A 318 19.66 -13.44 -15.00
C ARG A 318 19.17 -12.35 -15.91
N ILE A 319 18.71 -11.24 -15.34
CA ILE A 319 18.12 -10.14 -16.12
C ILE A 319 19.07 -8.94 -16.26
N GLY A 320 20.31 -9.05 -15.76
CA GLY A 320 21.38 -8.08 -15.99
C GLY A 320 21.22 -6.75 -15.23
N ARG A 321 20.26 -6.65 -14.29
CA ARG A 321 19.99 -5.44 -13.52
C ARG A 321 20.51 -5.57 -12.08
N SER A 322 21.34 -4.62 -11.65
CA SER A 322 21.83 -4.57 -10.25
C SER A 322 20.92 -3.78 -9.31
N GLU A 323 20.04 -2.95 -9.86
CA GLU A 323 19.12 -2.08 -9.14
C GLU A 323 17.78 -2.02 -9.87
N PRO A 324 16.66 -1.83 -9.15
CA PRO A 324 15.36 -1.62 -9.78
C PRO A 324 15.31 -0.27 -10.51
N THR A 325 14.47 -0.18 -11.55
CA THR A 325 14.17 1.05 -12.26
C THR A 325 13.37 2.02 -11.38
N VAL A 326 12.42 1.48 -10.62
CA VAL A 326 11.55 2.24 -9.70
C VAL A 326 11.46 1.54 -8.36
N ILE A 327 11.51 2.32 -7.28
CA ILE A 327 11.26 1.88 -5.91
C ILE A 327 10.04 2.64 -5.39
N THR A 328 9.08 1.91 -4.83
CA THR A 328 7.85 2.46 -4.24
C THR A 328 7.66 1.95 -2.83
#